data_AF-A0ABD3MN95-F1
#
_entry.id   AF-A0ABD3MN95-F1
#
_cell.length_a   1.000
_cell.length_b   1.000
_cell.length_c   1.000
_cell.angle_alpha   90.00
_cell.angle_beta   90.00
_cell.angle_gamma   90.00
#
_symmetry.space_group_name_H-M   'P 1'
#
loop_
_entity.id
_entity.type
_entity.pdbx_description
1 polymer ?
#
loop_
_entity_poly.entity_id
_entity_poly.type
_entity_poly.pdbx_seq_one_letter_code
_entity_poly.pdbx_strand_id
1 'polypeptide(L)'
;MDELLLLATAFIAAAVIALTLQLKTNSVVQSNPKYNYASISSTPSKPRPTRQRRRLPRIHLGPDPWLGQFEGFEDPHTTDAKTDVAPMSFTDYMTSAPTKPLKVCDRKAPIDHENDMEMVRKYGSCTLLSNPPEETNILLLEGVNTYGRTGNNLVSILHSLQYAKDNSYVVAIRYRSWPIHVITAMWMAVQDDIGVWRKFVEQSLCVRILAEEDDLDRYKHVKIMDGRELFMYQSKEKIRDKIEYLGHILRTLYRSYNNGIGFTIERLPVQNMCSVLDAIFGSEQGSAAYSVVHSRSLEGEPGMRLLGRIAHDSGCDPTAALDMEPDYVKAILEPLGMLKHPILFITDNQRPEILEKLLEDPDIGPNIHLIPSDASWIGGDITAALMADVFIGNPASTFSGFIAKSRLALGYETTYMFRKKDKDGKWVDACSSICIFDKRIMHAMS
;
A
#
# COMPACT_ATOMS: atom_id res chain seq x y z
N MET A 1 47.46 14.37 26.33
CA MET A 1 46.28 15.11 25.85
C MET A 1 46.55 15.78 24.51
N ASP A 2 47.74 16.36 24.30
CA ASP A 2 48.07 17.07 23.06
C ASP A 2 48.23 16.18 21.82
N GLU A 3 48.67 14.92 21.94
CA GLU A 3 48.75 13.99 20.79
C GLU A 3 47.38 13.58 20.24
N LEU A 4 46.36 13.48 21.12
CA LEU A 4 45.01 13.10 20.71
C LEU A 4 44.30 14.23 19.96
N LEU A 5 44.61 15.48 20.33
CA LEU A 5 44.13 16.67 19.62
C LEU A 5 44.79 16.84 18.25
N LEU A 6 46.06 16.46 18.13
CA LEU A 6 46.79 16.46 16.86
C LEU A 6 46.25 15.40 15.88
N LEU A 7 45.91 14.21 16.38
CA LEU A 7 45.28 13.16 15.58
C LEU A 7 43.86 13.55 15.14
N ALA A 8 43.06 14.14 16.01
CA ALA A 8 41.72 14.59 15.68
C ALA A 8 41.72 15.69 14.59
N THR A 9 42.66 16.64 14.68
CA THR A 9 42.79 17.72 13.69
C THR A 9 43.29 17.21 12.32
N ALA A 10 44.19 16.22 12.31
CA ALA A 10 44.64 15.57 11.07
C ALA A 10 43.50 14.79 10.37
N PHE A 11 42.65 14.10 11.13
CA PHE A 11 41.49 13.38 10.58
C PHE A 11 40.44 14.32 9.98
N ILE A 12 40.15 15.44 10.64
CA ILE A 12 39.21 16.44 10.14
C ILE A 12 39.76 17.08 8.85
N ALA A 13 41.05 17.41 8.80
CA ALA A 13 41.66 17.96 7.60
C ALA A 13 41.61 16.98 6.41
N ALA A 14 41.88 15.69 6.64
CA ALA A 14 41.78 14.67 5.60
C ALA A 14 40.34 14.49 5.08
N ALA A 15 39.34 14.51 5.98
CA ALA A 15 37.93 14.41 5.61
C ALA A 15 37.46 15.60 4.76
N VAL A 16 37.89 16.82 5.09
CA VAL A 16 37.55 18.03 4.33
C VAL A 16 38.19 18.01 2.93
N ILE A 17 39.42 17.53 2.80
CA ILE A 17 40.10 17.39 1.51
C ILE A 17 39.39 16.34 0.63
N ALA A 18 38.99 15.20 1.20
CA ALA A 18 38.26 14.16 0.49
C ALA A 18 36.89 14.68 -0.02
N LEU A 19 36.15 15.39 0.83
CA LEU A 19 34.86 15.99 0.46
C LEU A 19 35.00 17.05 -0.64
N THR A 20 36.07 17.84 -0.60
CA THR A 20 36.34 18.88 -1.61
C THR A 20 36.72 18.28 -2.97
N LEU A 21 37.44 17.15 -2.98
CA LEU A 21 37.78 16.41 -4.20
C LEU A 21 36.55 15.77 -4.83
N GLN A 22 35.65 15.22 -4.00
CA GLN A 22 34.42 14.55 -4.46
C GLN A 22 33.40 15.53 -5.05
N LEU A 23 33.36 16.77 -4.55
CA LEU A 23 32.53 17.83 -5.13
C LEU A 23 33.10 18.40 -6.44
N LYS A 24 34.43 18.33 -6.65
CA LYS A 24 35.06 18.76 -7.91
C LYS A 24 34.90 17.76 -9.05
N THR A 25 34.67 16.48 -8.78
CA THR A 25 34.48 15.46 -9.82
C THR A 25 33.07 15.43 -10.42
N ASN A 26 32.08 16.06 -9.77
CA ASN A 26 30.67 16.03 -10.20
C ASN A 26 30.26 17.20 -11.12
N SER A 27 31.18 18.06 -11.57
CA SER A 27 30.86 19.25 -12.38
C SER A 27 31.30 19.17 -13.86
N VAL A 28 31.51 17.97 -14.41
CA VAL A 28 31.80 17.78 -15.84
C VAL A 28 30.59 17.16 -16.54
N VAL A 29 29.60 18.00 -16.86
CA VAL A 29 28.54 17.66 -17.82
C VAL A 29 29.12 17.85 -19.23
N GLN A 30 29.34 16.73 -19.92
CA GLN A 30 29.66 16.72 -21.35
C GLN A 30 28.43 17.18 -22.16
N SER A 31 28.54 18.34 -22.79
CA SER A 31 27.70 18.74 -23.91
C SER A 31 28.28 18.14 -25.19
N ASN A 32 27.43 17.51 -26.00
CA ASN A 32 27.75 17.23 -27.41
C ASN A 32 26.51 17.48 -28.29
N PRO A 33 26.67 17.96 -29.54
CA PRO A 33 25.69 18.82 -30.18
C PRO A 33 24.99 18.20 -31.40
N LYS A 34 24.03 18.99 -31.93
CA LYS A 34 23.49 19.01 -33.29
C LYS A 34 22.46 17.94 -33.67
N TYR A 35 21.20 18.38 -33.80
CA TYR A 35 20.41 18.16 -35.02
C TYR A 35 19.57 19.40 -35.34
N ASN A 36 19.84 19.99 -36.51
CA ASN A 36 19.04 21.04 -37.16
C ASN A 36 17.88 20.38 -37.91
N TYR A 37 16.66 20.93 -37.83
CA TYR A 37 15.74 20.92 -38.97
C TYR A 37 14.88 22.20 -39.01
N ALA A 38 15.04 22.88 -40.15
CA ALA A 38 14.15 23.75 -40.90
C ALA A 38 13.00 24.49 -40.20
N SER A 39 13.15 25.81 -40.18
CA SER A 39 12.08 26.81 -40.13
C SER A 39 11.28 26.83 -41.44
N ILE A 40 9.95 26.78 -41.35
CA ILE A 40 9.04 27.28 -42.39
C ILE A 40 8.09 28.30 -41.75
N SER A 41 8.16 29.52 -42.25
CA SER A 41 7.25 30.62 -41.98
C SER A 41 6.10 30.63 -42.98
N SER A 42 4.86 30.90 -42.54
CA SER A 42 3.95 31.83 -43.24
C SER A 42 2.62 32.07 -42.49
N THR A 43 2.48 33.31 -42.00
CA THR A 43 1.30 34.23 -42.08
C THR A 43 -0.01 33.97 -41.30
N PRO A 44 -0.74 35.06 -40.97
CA PRO A 44 -1.58 35.14 -39.77
C PRO A 44 -3.09 35.10 -40.06
N SER A 45 -3.88 34.56 -39.12
CA SER A 45 -5.34 34.65 -39.16
C SER A 45 -5.93 35.17 -37.84
N LYS A 46 -6.69 36.26 -37.99
CA LYS A 46 -7.62 37.05 -37.16
C LYS A 46 -8.13 36.49 -35.80
N PRO A 47 -8.50 37.40 -34.87
CA PRO A 47 -8.80 37.07 -33.48
C PRO A 47 -10.23 36.50 -33.29
N ARG A 48 -10.36 35.55 -32.37
CA ARG A 48 -11.64 35.06 -31.83
C ARG A 48 -11.81 35.51 -30.37
N PRO A 49 -13.06 35.63 -29.89
CA PRO A 49 -13.43 36.52 -28.80
C PRO A 49 -13.03 36.02 -27.42
N THR A 50 -12.76 36.99 -26.56
CA THR A 50 -12.47 36.90 -25.13
C THR A 50 -13.59 36.21 -24.37
N ARG A 51 -13.33 34.99 -23.90
CA ARG A 51 -14.15 34.32 -22.88
C ARG A 51 -13.62 34.74 -21.52
N GLN A 52 -14.40 35.53 -20.77
CA GLN A 52 -14.11 35.87 -19.38
C GLN A 52 -14.04 34.58 -18.55
N ARG A 53 -12.82 34.14 -18.19
CA ARG A 53 -12.60 33.14 -17.15
C ARG A 53 -12.83 33.81 -15.80
N ARG A 54 -13.87 33.40 -15.08
CA ARG A 54 -13.97 33.62 -13.63
C ARG A 54 -12.75 32.96 -12.99
N ARG A 55 -11.91 33.74 -12.31
CA ARG A 55 -10.84 33.24 -11.46
C ARG A 55 -11.48 32.67 -10.20
N LEU A 56 -11.48 31.35 -10.06
CA LEU A 56 -11.64 30.69 -8.77
C LEU A 56 -10.31 30.79 -7.99
N PRO A 57 -10.35 30.73 -6.64
CA PRO A 57 -9.18 30.92 -5.80
C PRO A 57 -8.07 29.92 -6.13
N ARG A 58 -6.83 30.41 -6.13
CA ARG A 58 -5.61 29.60 -6.23
C ARG A 58 -5.57 28.65 -5.02
N ILE A 59 -5.81 27.36 -5.26
CA ILE A 59 -5.44 26.30 -4.33
C ILE A 59 -3.91 26.23 -4.35
N HIS A 60 -3.26 26.57 -3.24
CA HIS A 60 -1.83 26.35 -3.07
C HIS A 60 -1.61 24.85 -2.85
N LEU A 61 -1.31 24.14 -3.94
CA LEU A 61 -0.76 22.79 -3.90
C LEU A 61 0.74 22.93 -3.62
N GLY A 62 1.16 22.49 -2.42
CA GLY A 62 2.58 22.36 -2.08
C GLY A 62 3.28 21.32 -2.97
N PRO A 63 4.62 21.28 -2.96
CA PRO A 63 5.37 20.27 -3.69
C PRO A 63 5.03 18.85 -3.21
N ASP A 64 5.13 17.92 -4.15
CA ASP A 64 4.83 16.49 -4.08
C ASP A 64 5.41 15.79 -2.81
N PRO A 65 4.59 15.31 -1.85
CA PRO A 65 5.08 14.64 -0.64
C PRO A 65 5.57 13.20 -0.88
N TRP A 66 5.27 12.61 -2.04
CA TRP A 66 5.29 11.15 -2.22
C TRP A 66 6.62 10.56 -2.70
N LEU A 67 7.70 11.36 -2.72
CA LEU A 67 9.04 10.95 -3.18
C LEU A 67 10.12 10.90 -2.09
N GLY A 68 9.78 11.14 -0.82
CA GLY A 68 10.81 11.26 0.23
C GLY A 68 10.42 10.96 1.68
N GLN A 69 9.28 10.33 1.96
CA GLN A 69 8.88 10.06 3.36
C GLN A 69 9.62 8.87 3.99
N PHE A 70 10.94 9.02 4.20
CA PHE A 70 11.69 8.36 5.26
C PHE A 70 12.73 9.29 5.93
N GLU A 71 12.72 10.59 5.65
CA GLU A 71 13.57 11.57 6.36
C GLU A 71 12.74 12.57 7.16
N GLY A 72 12.86 12.48 8.50
CA GLY A 72 12.71 13.58 9.45
C GLY A 72 11.35 14.29 9.51
N PHE A 73 10.39 13.72 10.23
CA PHE A 73 9.24 14.46 10.75
C PHE A 73 9.27 14.45 12.29
N GLU A 74 9.53 15.61 12.89
CA GLU A 74 9.26 15.88 14.31
C GLU A 74 7.86 16.49 14.41
N ASP A 75 6.92 15.76 15.02
CA ASP A 75 5.57 16.25 15.30
C ASP A 75 5.54 16.89 16.71
N PRO A 76 5.29 18.21 16.84
CA PRO A 76 5.17 18.87 18.14
C PRO A 76 3.81 18.68 18.83
N HIS A 77 2.85 17.93 18.26
CA HIS A 77 1.50 17.81 18.80
C HIS A 77 0.91 16.38 18.77
N THR A 78 1.58 15.42 19.42
CA THR A 78 0.86 14.27 19.98
C THR A 78 -0.03 14.72 21.13
N THR A 79 -1.33 14.85 20.88
CA THR A 79 -2.34 14.95 21.93
C THR A 79 -2.68 13.55 22.42
N ASP A 80 -2.60 13.36 23.74
CA ASP A 80 -2.96 12.12 24.42
C ASP A 80 -4.44 11.78 24.19
N ALA A 81 -4.72 10.90 23.22
CA ALA A 81 -6.02 10.29 23.06
C ALA A 81 -6.26 9.33 24.22
N LYS A 82 -7.04 9.77 25.22
CA LYS A 82 -7.59 8.88 26.25
C LYS A 82 -8.46 7.82 25.59
N THR A 83 -7.98 6.58 25.56
CA THR A 83 -8.78 5.41 25.19
C THR A 83 -8.90 4.50 26.42
N ASP A 84 -10.12 4.33 26.91
CA ASP A 84 -10.48 3.46 28.06
C ASP A 84 -10.53 1.96 27.70
N VAL A 85 -9.85 1.55 26.63
CA VAL A 85 -9.72 0.14 26.24
C VAL A 85 -8.29 -0.28 26.49
N ALA A 86 -8.06 -1.00 27.59
CA ALA A 86 -6.76 -1.62 27.82
C ALA A 86 -6.41 -2.49 26.60
N PRO A 87 -5.27 -2.25 25.93
CA PRO A 87 -4.84 -3.10 24.82
C PRO A 87 -4.79 -4.54 25.33
N MET A 88 -5.37 -5.46 24.57
CA MET A 88 -5.36 -6.88 24.92
C MET A 88 -3.91 -7.31 25.15
N SER A 89 -3.63 -7.94 26.29
CA SER A 89 -2.25 -8.31 26.60
C SER A 89 -1.75 -9.29 25.55
N PHE A 90 -0.49 -9.15 25.19
CA PHE A 90 0.18 -9.98 24.20
C PHE A 90 -0.02 -11.50 24.41
N THR A 91 -0.02 -11.90 25.68
CA THR A 91 -0.19 -13.29 26.12
C THR A 91 -1.61 -13.81 25.86
N ASP A 92 -2.63 -12.94 25.94
CA ASP A 92 -4.02 -13.30 25.68
C ASP A 92 -4.29 -13.51 24.18
N TYR A 93 -3.58 -12.76 23.31
CA TYR A 93 -3.66 -12.95 21.86
C TYR A 93 -3.06 -14.30 21.43
N MET A 94 -1.92 -14.69 22.01
CA MET A 94 -1.20 -15.92 21.63
C MET A 94 -1.90 -17.20 22.09
N THR A 95 -2.79 -17.11 23.09
CA THR A 95 -3.41 -18.28 23.74
C THR A 95 -4.90 -18.43 23.47
N SER A 96 -5.57 -17.41 22.92
CA SER A 96 -6.99 -17.48 22.59
C SER A 96 -7.21 -17.29 21.09
N ALA A 97 -7.89 -18.27 20.48
CA ALA A 97 -8.43 -18.11 19.14
C ALA A 97 -9.33 -16.85 19.14
N PRO A 98 -9.28 -15.97 18.12
CA PRO A 98 -10.05 -14.72 18.16
C PRO A 98 -11.52 -15.03 18.42
N THR A 99 -12.05 -14.57 19.55
CA THR A 99 -13.41 -14.89 20.02
C THR A 99 -14.46 -13.90 19.52
N LYS A 100 -14.03 -12.86 18.80
CA LYS A 100 -14.85 -11.76 18.34
C LYS A 100 -14.76 -11.61 16.82
N PRO A 101 -15.83 -11.15 16.16
CA PRO A 101 -15.79 -10.77 14.75
C PRO A 101 -14.68 -9.76 14.49
N LEU A 102 -14.01 -9.89 13.34
CA LEU A 102 -12.95 -8.99 12.93
C LEU A 102 -13.49 -7.56 12.76
N LYS A 103 -12.79 -6.59 13.36
CA LYS A 103 -13.08 -5.16 13.26
C LYS A 103 -11.82 -4.39 12.92
N VAL A 104 -11.96 -3.35 12.11
CA VAL A 104 -10.89 -2.40 11.79
C VAL A 104 -11.49 -0.99 11.92
N CYS A 105 -10.88 -0.13 12.72
CA CYS A 105 -11.39 1.22 13.02
C CYS A 105 -12.86 1.21 13.45
N ASP A 106 -13.20 0.35 14.41
CA ASP A 106 -14.55 0.08 14.93
C ASP A 106 -15.58 -0.45 13.93
N ARG A 107 -15.24 -0.55 12.65
CA ARG A 107 -16.10 -1.09 11.59
C ARG A 107 -15.96 -2.62 11.55
N LYS A 108 -17.10 -3.32 11.54
CA LYS A 108 -17.15 -4.78 11.44
C LYS A 108 -16.84 -5.22 10.00
N ALA A 109 -15.89 -6.14 9.83
CA ALA A 109 -15.64 -6.77 8.54
C ALA A 109 -16.82 -7.70 8.16
N PRO A 110 -17.24 -7.74 6.88
CA PRO A 110 -18.34 -8.59 6.43
C PRO A 110 -18.08 -10.10 6.53
N ILE A 111 -16.80 -10.54 6.56
CA ILE A 111 -16.46 -11.95 6.65
C ILE A 111 -17.15 -12.63 7.84
N ASP A 112 -17.74 -13.78 7.57
CA ASP A 112 -18.34 -14.60 8.61
C ASP A 112 -17.28 -15.07 9.62
N HIS A 113 -17.64 -15.03 10.90
CA HIS A 113 -16.70 -15.35 11.97
C HIS A 113 -16.25 -16.81 11.93
N GLU A 114 -17.14 -17.76 11.62
CA GLU A 114 -16.77 -19.18 11.56
C GLU A 114 -15.87 -19.47 10.37
N ASN A 115 -16.16 -18.88 9.20
CA ASN A 115 -15.27 -18.94 8.03
C ASN A 115 -13.89 -18.36 8.36
N ASP A 116 -13.84 -17.27 9.12
CA ASP A 116 -12.59 -16.66 9.53
C ASP A 116 -11.79 -17.60 10.45
N MET A 117 -12.45 -18.18 11.45
CA MET A 117 -11.87 -19.14 12.39
C MET A 117 -11.42 -20.43 11.72
N GLU A 118 -12.12 -20.93 10.71
CA GLU A 118 -11.70 -22.07 9.91
C GLU A 118 -10.33 -21.82 9.27
N MET A 119 -10.12 -20.64 8.71
CA MET A 119 -8.85 -20.28 8.06
C MET A 119 -7.72 -20.11 9.08
N VAL A 120 -8.01 -19.59 10.27
CA VAL A 120 -7.04 -19.55 11.38
C VAL A 120 -6.63 -20.97 11.79
N ARG A 121 -7.57 -21.92 11.90
CA ARG A 121 -7.24 -23.32 12.21
C ARG A 121 -6.42 -23.97 11.09
N LYS A 122 -6.77 -23.68 9.83
CA LYS A 122 -6.12 -24.26 8.64
C LYS A 122 -4.68 -23.75 8.46
N TYR A 123 -4.44 -22.46 8.62
CA TYR A 123 -3.16 -21.82 8.27
C TYR A 123 -2.36 -21.29 9.46
N GLY A 124 -2.95 -21.18 10.65
CA GLY A 124 -2.28 -20.68 11.84
C GLY A 124 -1.27 -21.65 12.47
N SER A 125 -1.21 -22.91 12.01
CA SER A 125 -0.19 -23.85 12.47
C SER A 125 1.14 -23.62 11.74
N CYS A 126 2.09 -22.96 12.39
CA CYS A 126 3.41 -22.68 11.83
C CYS A 126 4.37 -23.88 12.01
N THR A 127 4.00 -25.05 11.51
CA THR A 127 4.74 -26.32 11.74
C THR A 127 6.21 -26.25 11.32
N LEU A 128 6.53 -25.54 10.23
CA LEU A 128 7.91 -25.35 9.79
C LEU A 128 8.76 -24.51 10.76
N LEU A 129 8.15 -23.67 11.60
CA LEU A 129 8.89 -22.91 12.62
C LEU A 129 9.33 -23.76 13.81
N SER A 130 8.76 -24.95 14.02
CA SER A 130 9.20 -25.85 15.09
C SER A 130 10.37 -26.75 14.69
N ASN A 131 10.70 -26.83 13.39
CA ASN A 131 11.81 -27.63 12.93
C ASN A 131 13.14 -27.01 13.40
N PRO A 132 14.15 -27.84 13.68
CA PRO A 132 15.47 -27.34 13.98
C PRO A 132 16.08 -26.69 12.71
N PRO A 133 16.96 -25.68 12.84
CA PRO A 133 17.48 -24.94 11.68
C PRO A 133 18.17 -25.81 10.62
N GLU A 134 18.90 -26.83 11.03
CA GLU A 134 19.57 -27.80 10.16
C GLU A 134 18.62 -28.62 9.26
N GLU A 135 17.32 -28.61 9.57
CA GLU A 135 16.26 -29.24 8.76
C GLU A 135 15.40 -28.20 8.01
N THR A 136 15.64 -26.91 8.23
CA THR A 136 14.77 -25.82 7.76
C THR A 136 15.38 -25.10 6.56
N ASN A 137 14.61 -25.01 5.47
CA ASN A 137 14.95 -24.11 4.35
C ASN A 137 14.39 -22.72 4.64
N ILE A 138 15.18 -21.66 4.45
CA ILE A 138 14.74 -20.28 4.67
C ILE A 138 14.82 -19.43 3.40
N LEU A 139 13.77 -18.63 3.17
CA LEU A 139 13.76 -17.56 2.19
C LEU A 139 14.11 -16.29 2.95
N LEU A 140 15.35 -15.82 2.79
CA LEU A 140 15.88 -14.66 3.48
C LEU A 140 15.45 -13.37 2.78
N LEU A 141 14.75 -12.51 3.52
CA LEU A 141 14.47 -11.12 3.17
C LEU A 141 15.42 -10.23 3.96
N GLU A 142 16.24 -9.49 3.24
CA GLU A 142 17.26 -8.63 3.84
C GLU A 142 17.46 -7.33 3.07
N GLY A 143 18.28 -6.45 3.64
CA GLY A 143 18.58 -5.15 3.07
C GLY A 143 17.49 -4.10 3.32
N VAL A 144 17.86 -2.84 3.04
CA VAL A 144 17.00 -1.66 3.22
C VAL A 144 16.34 -1.20 1.92
N ASN A 145 16.80 -1.73 0.79
CA ASN A 145 16.31 -1.32 -0.52
C ASN A 145 14.94 -1.93 -0.80
N THR A 146 13.99 -1.07 -1.13
CA THR A 146 12.63 -1.44 -1.56
C THR A 146 12.54 -1.50 -3.08
N TYR A 147 11.55 -2.22 -3.61
CA TYR A 147 11.28 -2.27 -5.05
C TYR A 147 10.08 -1.40 -5.39
N GLY A 148 10.32 -0.21 -5.93
CA GLY A 148 9.26 0.71 -6.32
C GLY A 148 8.57 1.35 -5.10
N ARG A 149 7.25 1.59 -5.21
CA ARG A 149 6.46 2.25 -4.16
C ARG A 149 5.79 1.24 -3.22
N THR A 150 5.16 1.71 -2.15
CA THR A 150 4.54 0.88 -1.09
C THR A 150 3.65 -0.25 -1.61
N GLY A 151 2.84 -0.02 -2.64
CA GLY A 151 2.02 -1.09 -3.25
C GLY A 151 2.83 -2.27 -3.76
N ASN A 152 4.01 -2.03 -4.34
CA ASN A 152 4.91 -3.10 -4.79
C ASN A 152 5.53 -3.84 -3.61
N ASN A 153 5.98 -3.11 -2.58
CA ASN A 153 6.56 -3.71 -1.37
C ASN A 153 5.55 -4.62 -0.66
N LEU A 154 4.30 -4.19 -0.56
CA LEU A 154 3.20 -4.99 -0.01
C LEU A 154 2.96 -6.27 -0.82
N VAL A 155 2.96 -6.18 -2.15
CA VAL A 155 2.87 -7.35 -3.02
C VAL A 155 4.06 -8.28 -2.81
N SER A 156 5.30 -7.75 -2.72
CA SER A 156 6.51 -8.54 -2.48
C SER A 156 6.48 -9.29 -1.13
N ILE A 157 5.91 -8.70 -0.08
CA ILE A 157 5.71 -9.39 1.22
C ILE A 157 4.70 -10.54 1.07
N LEU A 158 3.57 -10.32 0.41
CA LEU A 158 2.58 -11.38 0.20
C LEU A 158 3.15 -12.51 -0.69
N HIS A 159 3.97 -12.14 -1.68
CA HIS A 159 4.62 -13.08 -2.57
C HIS A 159 5.72 -13.89 -1.89
N SER A 160 6.47 -13.31 -0.95
CA SER A 160 7.48 -14.07 -0.20
C SER A 160 6.83 -15.15 0.65
N LEU A 161 5.72 -14.82 1.33
CA LEU A 161 4.93 -15.79 2.10
C LEU A 161 4.35 -16.89 1.21
N GLN A 162 3.76 -16.52 0.06
CA GLN A 162 3.25 -17.49 -0.90
C GLN A 162 4.36 -18.37 -1.49
N TYR A 163 5.50 -17.79 -1.87
CA TYR A 163 6.66 -18.53 -2.36
C TYR A 163 7.11 -19.56 -1.31
N ALA A 164 7.20 -19.13 -0.06
CA ALA A 164 7.66 -19.98 1.03
C ALA A 164 6.72 -21.16 1.25
N LYS A 165 5.41 -20.92 1.26
CA LYS A 165 4.40 -21.98 1.28
C LYS A 165 4.56 -22.95 0.10
N ASP A 166 4.67 -22.42 -1.12
CA ASP A 166 4.69 -23.23 -2.35
C ASP A 166 5.94 -24.13 -2.45
N ASN A 167 7.03 -23.73 -1.79
CA ASN A 167 8.33 -24.39 -1.92
C ASN A 167 8.81 -25.02 -0.60
N SER A 168 7.99 -25.02 0.46
CA SER A 168 8.36 -25.54 1.80
C SER A 168 9.59 -24.83 2.40
N TYR A 169 9.57 -23.50 2.35
CA TYR A 169 10.50 -22.62 3.06
C TYR A 169 9.80 -21.94 4.24
N VAL A 170 10.58 -21.45 5.19
CA VAL A 170 10.18 -20.43 6.15
C VAL A 170 10.67 -19.08 5.64
N VAL A 171 9.82 -18.05 5.63
CA VAL A 171 10.31 -16.69 5.38
C VAL A 171 11.13 -16.25 6.58
N ALA A 172 12.42 -15.97 6.37
CA ALA A 172 13.30 -15.38 7.36
C ALA A 172 13.48 -13.90 7.02
N ILE A 173 13.32 -13.01 7.99
CA ILE A 173 13.38 -11.56 7.80
C ILE A 173 14.48 -11.00 8.71
N ARG A 174 15.50 -10.35 8.14
CA ARG A 174 16.51 -9.64 8.96
C ARG A 174 15.84 -8.51 9.74
N TYR A 175 16.21 -8.36 11.00
CA TYR A 175 15.57 -7.43 11.93
C TYR A 175 15.52 -5.96 11.43
N ARG A 176 16.52 -5.49 10.68
CA ARG A 176 16.57 -4.12 10.12
C ARG A 176 16.29 -4.06 8.62
N SER A 177 15.55 -5.03 8.09
CA SER A 177 15.25 -5.07 6.67
C SER A 177 13.94 -4.34 6.32
N TRP A 178 13.81 -3.98 5.05
CA TRP A 178 12.66 -3.27 4.52
C TRP A 178 11.28 -3.89 4.86
N PRO A 179 11.07 -5.23 4.95
CA PRO A 179 9.78 -5.78 5.34
C PRO A 179 9.40 -5.44 6.79
N ILE A 180 10.37 -5.38 7.71
CA ILE A 180 10.09 -5.02 9.11
C ILE A 180 9.64 -3.57 9.21
N HIS A 181 10.27 -2.66 8.46
CA HIS A 181 9.84 -1.26 8.39
C HIS A 181 8.41 -1.15 7.87
N VAL A 182 8.09 -1.85 6.76
CA VAL A 182 6.75 -1.85 6.17
C VAL A 182 5.71 -2.46 7.11
N ILE A 183 6.03 -3.59 7.76
CA ILE A 183 5.15 -4.23 8.73
C ILE A 183 4.92 -3.27 9.88
N THR A 184 5.96 -2.89 10.64
CA THR A 184 5.80 -2.09 11.86
C THR A 184 5.22 -0.69 11.63
N ALA A 185 5.37 -0.11 10.42
CA ALA A 185 4.76 1.17 10.09
C ALA A 185 3.22 1.10 10.01
N MET A 186 2.65 -0.03 9.58
CA MET A 186 1.20 -0.19 9.38
C MET A 186 0.55 -1.17 10.35
N TRP A 187 1.23 -2.24 10.72
CA TRP A 187 0.72 -3.32 11.56
C TRP A 187 1.73 -3.74 12.62
N MET A 188 1.26 -4.40 13.66
CA MET A 188 2.09 -5.07 14.66
C MET A 188 3.15 -4.13 15.24
N ALA A 189 2.77 -2.90 15.63
CA ALA A 189 3.67 -1.97 16.32
C ALA A 189 4.33 -2.61 17.56
N VAL A 190 5.56 -2.20 17.85
CA VAL A 190 6.27 -2.59 19.06
C VAL A 190 5.71 -1.78 20.23
N GLN A 191 5.17 -2.45 21.25
CA GLN A 191 4.65 -1.80 22.45
C GLN A 191 5.75 -1.63 23.49
N ASP A 192 6.19 -2.75 24.08
CA ASP A 192 7.15 -2.74 25.19
C ASP A 192 8.41 -3.57 24.87
N ASP A 193 8.25 -4.89 24.92
CA ASP A 193 9.35 -5.86 24.81
C ASP A 193 9.49 -6.38 23.38
N ILE A 194 10.69 -6.18 22.83
CA ILE A 194 11.07 -6.55 21.48
C ILE A 194 11.11 -8.07 21.24
N GLY A 195 11.45 -8.85 22.26
CA GLY A 195 11.47 -10.31 22.19
C GLY A 195 10.07 -10.89 22.20
N VAL A 196 9.18 -10.28 22.99
CA VAL A 196 7.74 -10.56 23.00
C VAL A 196 7.12 -10.21 21.64
N TRP A 197 7.38 -9.00 21.14
CA TRP A 197 6.98 -8.59 19.79
C TRP A 197 7.55 -9.50 18.70
N ARG A 198 8.83 -9.91 18.79
CA ARG A 198 9.42 -10.83 17.81
C ARG A 198 8.64 -12.13 17.74
N LYS A 199 8.39 -12.77 18.89
CA LYS A 199 7.60 -14.01 18.97
C LYS A 199 6.20 -13.82 18.40
N PHE A 200 5.59 -12.64 18.59
CA PHE A 200 4.30 -12.31 18.01
C PHE A 200 4.27 -12.45 16.50
N VAL A 201 5.18 -11.72 15.86
CA VAL A 201 5.21 -11.58 14.41
C VAL A 201 5.58 -12.92 13.80
N GLU A 202 6.56 -13.60 14.40
CA GLU A 202 6.97 -14.95 13.99
C GLU A 202 5.79 -15.93 14.00
N GLN A 203 5.02 -15.98 15.10
CA GLN A 203 3.88 -16.90 15.21
C GLN A 203 2.67 -16.47 14.38
N SER A 204 2.38 -15.17 14.28
CA SER A 204 1.20 -14.67 13.57
C SER A 204 1.33 -14.80 12.06
N LEU A 205 2.53 -14.56 11.52
CA LEU A 205 2.79 -14.60 10.08
C LEU A 205 3.50 -15.88 9.62
N CYS A 206 3.80 -16.80 10.54
CA CYS A 206 4.63 -17.98 10.31
C CYS A 206 6.00 -17.65 9.67
N VAL A 207 6.65 -16.62 10.20
CA VAL A 207 7.98 -16.16 9.76
C VAL A 207 9.04 -16.37 10.85
N ARG A 208 10.31 -16.22 10.49
CA ARG A 208 11.41 -16.10 11.45
C ARG A 208 11.99 -14.69 11.35
N ILE A 209 12.13 -13.98 12.45
CA ILE A 209 12.91 -12.74 12.47
C ILE A 209 14.32 -13.13 12.87
N LEU A 210 15.33 -12.68 12.13
CA LEU A 210 16.74 -12.96 12.41
C LEU A 210 17.43 -11.71 12.91
N ALA A 211 18.22 -11.84 13.97
CA ALA A 211 19.18 -10.83 14.40
C ALA A 211 20.29 -10.69 13.35
N GLU A 212 21.12 -9.64 13.42
CA GLU A 212 22.20 -9.45 12.43
C GLU A 212 23.29 -10.52 12.57
N GLU A 213 23.58 -10.90 13.81
CA GLU A 213 24.58 -11.88 14.20
C GLU A 213 24.14 -13.34 14.05
N ASP A 214 22.88 -13.59 13.66
CA ASP A 214 22.39 -14.96 13.48
C ASP A 214 23.19 -15.66 12.35
N ASP A 215 23.83 -16.77 12.72
CA ASP A 215 24.58 -17.64 11.82
C ASP A 215 23.63 -18.31 10.82
N LEU A 216 23.80 -18.01 9.53
CA LEU A 216 22.99 -18.56 8.46
C LEU A 216 23.44 -19.96 8.03
N ASP A 217 24.69 -20.34 8.34
CA ASP A 217 25.28 -21.62 7.90
C ASP A 217 24.65 -22.82 8.61
N ARG A 218 23.97 -22.59 9.73
CA ARG A 218 23.19 -23.61 10.45
C ARG A 218 21.93 -24.06 9.71
N TYR A 219 21.44 -23.31 8.72
CA TYR A 219 20.21 -23.63 8.02
C TYR A 219 20.46 -24.60 6.86
N LYS A 220 19.52 -25.52 6.63
CA LYS A 220 19.63 -26.53 5.55
C LYS A 220 19.88 -25.89 4.19
N HIS A 221 19.15 -24.83 3.88
CA HIS A 221 19.29 -24.06 2.67
C HIS A 221 18.82 -22.62 2.87
N VAL A 222 19.61 -21.67 2.38
CA VAL A 222 19.28 -20.24 2.41
C VAL A 222 19.09 -19.76 0.99
N LYS A 223 17.89 -19.28 0.68
CA LYS A 223 17.59 -18.61 -0.58
C LYS A 223 17.36 -17.13 -0.34
N ILE A 224 18.08 -16.28 -1.05
CA ILE A 224 17.89 -14.83 -1.03
C ILE A 224 17.14 -14.46 -2.32
N MET A 225 16.14 -13.60 -2.19
CA MET A 225 15.45 -12.99 -3.34
C MET A 225 15.27 -11.50 -3.07
N ASP A 226 15.55 -10.68 -4.07
CA ASP A 226 15.34 -9.24 -3.94
C ASP A 226 13.84 -8.85 -4.07
N GLY A 227 13.53 -7.59 -3.76
CA GLY A 227 12.16 -7.09 -3.83
C GLY A 227 11.52 -7.18 -5.22
N ARG A 228 12.31 -7.13 -6.29
CA ARG A 228 11.84 -7.23 -7.69
C ARG A 228 11.55 -8.68 -8.06
N GLU A 229 12.43 -9.61 -7.70
CA GLU A 229 12.22 -11.05 -7.91
C GLU A 229 10.96 -11.53 -7.18
N LEU A 230 10.76 -11.06 -5.94
CA LEU A 230 9.55 -11.34 -5.17
C LEU A 230 8.32 -10.72 -5.80
N PHE A 231 8.39 -9.45 -6.24
CA PHE A 231 7.29 -8.81 -6.94
C PHE A 231 6.89 -9.61 -8.19
N MET A 232 7.86 -10.12 -8.96
CA MET A 232 7.61 -10.87 -10.18
C MET A 232 7.17 -12.33 -9.94
N TYR A 233 7.15 -12.80 -8.68
CA TYR A 233 6.76 -14.18 -8.37
C TYR A 233 5.32 -14.48 -8.78
N GLN A 234 5.11 -15.67 -9.37
CA GLN A 234 3.80 -16.17 -9.74
C GLN A 234 3.61 -17.60 -9.23
N SER A 235 2.73 -17.74 -8.25
CA SER A 235 2.37 -19.06 -7.72
C SER A 235 1.78 -19.99 -8.78
N LYS A 236 2.10 -21.28 -8.65
CA LYS A 236 1.48 -22.36 -9.44
C LYS A 236 0.26 -22.97 -8.75
N GLU A 237 -0.04 -22.57 -7.52
CA GLU A 237 -1.21 -23.02 -6.77
C GLU A 237 -2.52 -22.66 -7.47
N LYS A 238 -3.58 -23.38 -7.10
CA LYS A 238 -4.92 -23.04 -7.54
C LYS A 238 -5.32 -21.70 -6.94
N ILE A 239 -6.03 -20.89 -7.72
CA ILE A 239 -6.43 -19.53 -7.32
C ILE A 239 -7.20 -19.50 -5.98
N ARG A 240 -8.04 -20.51 -5.72
CA ARG A 240 -8.80 -20.62 -4.47
C ARG A 240 -7.89 -20.82 -3.27
N ASP A 241 -6.92 -21.75 -3.36
CA ASP A 241 -5.98 -22.03 -2.27
C ASP A 241 -5.11 -20.80 -1.97
N LYS A 242 -4.73 -20.05 -3.02
CA LYS A 242 -4.05 -18.76 -2.89
C LYS A 242 -4.90 -17.69 -2.19
N ILE A 243 -6.17 -17.54 -2.60
CA ILE A 243 -7.10 -16.58 -1.97
C ILE A 243 -7.28 -16.91 -0.49
N GLU A 244 -7.47 -18.17 -0.14
CA GLU A 244 -7.64 -18.62 1.23
C GLU A 244 -6.39 -18.31 2.08
N TYR A 245 -5.21 -18.67 1.58
CA TYR A 245 -3.94 -18.45 2.29
C TYR A 245 -3.60 -16.96 2.44
N LEU A 246 -3.58 -16.19 1.34
CA LEU A 246 -3.31 -14.76 1.40
C LEU A 246 -4.40 -14.01 2.17
N GLY A 247 -5.65 -14.46 2.06
CA GLY A 247 -6.74 -13.93 2.84
C GLY A 247 -6.54 -14.11 4.34
N HIS A 248 -5.99 -15.26 4.78
CA HIS A 248 -5.62 -15.47 6.18
C HIS A 248 -4.53 -14.48 6.63
N ILE A 249 -3.45 -14.33 5.85
CA ILE A 249 -2.36 -13.37 6.17
C ILE A 249 -2.89 -11.94 6.30
N LEU A 250 -3.69 -11.48 5.35
CA LEU A 250 -4.26 -10.13 5.36
C LEU A 250 -5.15 -9.91 6.59
N ARG A 251 -5.99 -10.89 6.93
CA ARG A 251 -6.81 -10.87 8.14
C ARG A 251 -5.99 -10.88 9.43
N THR A 252 -4.84 -11.54 9.45
CA THR A 252 -3.93 -11.50 10.59
C THR A 252 -3.30 -10.12 10.74
N LEU A 253 -2.83 -9.50 9.64
CA LEU A 253 -2.31 -8.13 9.66
C LEU A 253 -3.36 -7.15 10.20
N TYR A 254 -4.59 -7.19 9.68
CA TYR A 254 -5.66 -6.27 10.09
C TYR A 254 -6.27 -6.56 11.48
N ARG A 255 -5.90 -7.65 12.16
CA ARG A 255 -6.18 -7.78 13.61
C ARG A 255 -5.25 -6.94 14.46
N SER A 256 -4.15 -6.51 13.87
CA SER A 256 -3.05 -5.84 14.56
C SER A 256 -2.65 -4.59 13.79
N TYR A 257 -3.60 -3.91 13.16
CA TYR A 257 -3.36 -2.61 12.55
C TYR A 257 -2.94 -1.59 13.62
N ASN A 258 -2.12 -0.63 13.23
CA ASN A 258 -1.65 0.41 14.13
C ASN A 258 -2.76 1.43 14.37
N ASN A 259 -3.09 1.65 15.63
CA ASN A 259 -4.07 2.65 16.09
C ASN A 259 -3.41 3.92 16.65
N GLY A 260 -2.12 4.14 16.34
CA GLY A 260 -1.32 5.25 16.87
C GLY A 260 -0.60 4.95 18.18
N ILE A 261 -0.71 3.73 18.72
CA ILE A 261 -0.03 3.31 19.94
C ILE A 261 1.15 2.39 19.60
N GLY A 262 2.31 2.69 20.18
CA GLY A 262 3.55 1.92 20.02
C GLY A 262 4.54 2.56 19.06
N PHE A 263 5.54 1.79 18.65
CA PHE A 263 6.66 2.30 17.87
C PHE A 263 7.03 1.36 16.71
N THR A 264 7.66 1.93 15.69
CA THR A 264 8.38 1.16 14.67
C THR A 264 9.62 0.52 15.28
N ILE A 265 10.29 -0.33 14.49
CA ILE A 265 11.52 -0.99 14.90
C ILE A 265 12.68 0.00 15.15
N GLU A 266 12.61 1.21 14.58
CA GLU A 266 13.51 2.36 14.79
C GLU A 266 13.19 3.17 16.05
N ARG A 267 12.16 2.78 16.82
CA ARG A 267 11.61 3.56 17.93
C ARG A 267 10.95 4.88 17.52
N LEU A 268 10.47 4.98 16.29
CA LEU A 268 9.63 6.10 15.86
C LEU A 268 8.17 5.82 16.23
N PRO A 269 7.38 6.81 16.67
CA PRO A 269 5.94 6.61 16.90
C PRO A 269 5.24 6.09 15.64
N VAL A 270 4.36 5.10 15.79
CA VAL A 270 3.54 4.64 14.66
C VAL A 270 2.37 5.60 14.43
N GLN A 271 1.98 5.76 13.16
CA GLN A 271 0.81 6.55 12.81
C GLN A 271 -0.49 5.74 13.00
N ASN A 272 -1.59 6.43 13.28
CA ASN A 272 -2.90 5.82 13.42
C ASN A 272 -3.52 5.53 12.05
N MET A 273 -3.76 4.25 11.72
CA MET A 273 -4.38 3.86 10.44
C MET A 273 -5.85 4.27 10.35
N CYS A 274 -6.50 4.64 11.45
CA CYS A 274 -7.85 5.17 11.47
C CYS A 274 -7.91 6.69 11.26
N SER A 275 -6.77 7.38 11.14
CA SER A 275 -6.69 8.85 11.09
C SER A 275 -7.62 9.49 10.06
N VAL A 276 -7.73 8.90 8.86
CA VAL A 276 -8.61 9.41 7.80
C VAL A 276 -10.08 9.30 8.19
N LEU A 277 -10.47 8.18 8.79
CA LEU A 277 -11.86 7.96 9.22
C LEU A 277 -12.20 8.82 10.44
N ASP A 278 -11.27 8.95 11.38
CA ASP A 278 -11.38 9.86 12.53
C ASP A 278 -11.54 11.32 12.05
N ALA A 279 -10.73 11.76 11.09
CA ALA A 279 -10.75 13.13 10.59
C ALA A 279 -12.04 13.48 9.83
N ILE A 280 -12.60 12.52 9.08
CA ILE A 280 -13.77 12.77 8.22
C ILE A 280 -15.09 12.50 8.95
N PHE A 281 -15.16 11.46 9.76
CA PHE A 281 -16.40 10.99 10.40
C PHE A 281 -16.39 11.13 11.93
N GLY A 282 -15.24 11.37 12.55
CA GLY A 282 -15.11 11.46 14.00
C GLY A 282 -15.69 10.23 14.70
N SER A 283 -16.53 10.46 15.70
CA SER A 283 -17.20 9.41 16.47
C SER A 283 -18.13 8.52 15.66
N GLU A 284 -18.56 8.95 14.47
CA GLU A 284 -19.50 8.20 13.62
C GLU A 284 -18.79 7.22 12.66
N GLN A 285 -17.46 7.15 12.69
CA GLN A 285 -16.68 6.32 11.76
C GLN A 285 -17.11 4.85 11.71
N GLY A 286 -17.55 4.30 12.86
CA GLY A 286 -17.98 2.90 12.98
C GLY A 286 -19.25 2.57 12.19
N SER A 287 -20.07 3.58 11.86
CA SER A 287 -21.39 3.41 11.22
C SER A 287 -21.56 4.25 9.94
N ALA A 288 -20.63 5.14 9.63
CA ALA A 288 -20.71 5.99 8.44
C ALA A 288 -20.81 5.15 7.16
N ALA A 289 -21.79 5.45 6.30
CA ALA A 289 -21.87 4.85 4.97
C ALA A 289 -21.13 5.75 3.97
N TYR A 290 -20.13 5.22 3.28
CA TYR A 290 -19.33 5.98 2.32
C TYR A 290 -18.73 5.12 1.21
N SER A 291 -18.35 5.79 0.12
CA SER A 291 -17.62 5.18 -0.99
C SER A 291 -16.21 5.76 -1.08
N VAL A 292 -15.30 5.02 -1.69
CA VAL A 292 -13.94 5.47 -2.00
C VAL A 292 -13.65 5.30 -3.47
N VAL A 293 -13.15 6.36 -4.09
CA VAL A 293 -12.62 6.38 -5.45
C VAL A 293 -11.11 6.57 -5.35
N HIS A 294 -10.34 5.58 -5.80
CA HIS A 294 -8.88 5.68 -5.86
C HIS A 294 -8.40 5.92 -7.28
N SER A 295 -8.17 7.19 -7.61
CA SER A 295 -7.67 7.61 -8.93
C SER A 295 -6.15 7.61 -8.94
N ARG A 296 -5.56 6.75 -9.77
CA ARG A 296 -4.11 6.69 -9.96
C ARG A 296 -3.79 6.54 -11.44
N SER A 297 -2.99 7.46 -11.97
CA SER A 297 -2.72 7.50 -13.42
C SER A 297 -1.43 6.83 -13.86
N LEU A 298 -0.58 6.39 -12.91
CA LEU A 298 0.61 5.56 -13.15
C LEU A 298 1.55 6.15 -14.22
N GLU A 299 1.84 7.44 -14.08
CA GLU A 299 2.81 8.17 -14.91
C GLU A 299 2.40 8.26 -16.40
N GLY A 300 1.10 8.16 -16.70
CA GLY A 300 0.53 8.33 -18.02
C GLY A 300 0.61 7.07 -18.89
N GLU A 301 1.45 7.11 -19.94
CA GLU A 301 1.55 6.05 -20.94
C GLU A 301 1.90 4.65 -20.36
N PRO A 302 2.79 4.50 -19.35
CA PRO A 302 2.99 3.21 -18.70
C PRO A 302 1.72 2.64 -18.07
N GLY A 303 0.91 3.49 -17.42
CA GLY A 303 -0.40 3.16 -16.88
C GLY A 303 -1.36 2.65 -17.94
N MET A 304 -1.48 3.38 -19.05
CA MET A 304 -2.32 3.00 -20.20
C MET A 304 -1.92 1.64 -20.77
N ARG A 305 -0.62 1.38 -20.96
CA ARG A 305 -0.13 0.08 -21.46
C ARG A 305 -0.40 -1.05 -20.47
N LEU A 306 -0.25 -0.80 -19.16
CA LEU A 306 -0.52 -1.80 -18.14
C LEU A 306 -2.01 -2.13 -18.09
N LEU A 307 -2.88 -1.12 -18.03
CA LEU A 307 -4.33 -1.33 -18.05
C LEU A 307 -4.78 -1.99 -19.34
N GLY A 308 -4.21 -1.62 -20.50
CA GLY A 308 -4.51 -2.25 -21.78
C GLY A 308 -4.21 -3.76 -21.81
N ARG A 309 -3.13 -4.20 -21.15
CA ARG A 309 -2.83 -5.65 -21.01
C ARG A 309 -3.84 -6.34 -20.08
N ILE A 310 -4.12 -5.73 -18.93
CA ILE A 310 -5.14 -6.26 -17.99
C ILE A 310 -6.51 -6.35 -18.68
N ALA A 311 -6.87 -5.35 -19.47
CA ALA A 311 -8.10 -5.30 -20.25
C ALA A 311 -8.15 -6.39 -21.33
N HIS A 312 -7.02 -6.69 -21.97
CA HIS A 312 -6.93 -7.81 -22.91
C HIS A 312 -7.28 -9.16 -22.24
N ASP A 313 -6.76 -9.40 -21.04
CA ASP A 313 -6.90 -10.68 -20.36
C ASP A 313 -8.19 -10.80 -19.51
N SER A 314 -8.72 -9.69 -18.99
CA SER A 314 -9.96 -9.65 -18.20
C SER A 314 -11.21 -9.29 -19.01
N GLY A 315 -11.03 -8.68 -20.17
CA GLY A 315 -12.09 -8.08 -20.97
C GLY A 315 -12.63 -6.76 -20.41
N CYS A 316 -11.98 -6.13 -19.42
CA CYS A 316 -12.40 -4.82 -18.91
C CYS A 316 -12.14 -3.71 -19.94
N ASP A 317 -12.70 -2.53 -19.69
CA ASP A 317 -12.40 -1.35 -20.49
C ASP A 317 -10.93 -0.92 -20.29
N PRO A 318 -10.19 -0.57 -21.36
CA PRO A 318 -8.77 -0.27 -21.29
C PRO A 318 -8.44 1.11 -20.73
N THR A 319 -9.43 2.00 -20.50
CA THR A 319 -9.18 3.36 -20.01
C THR A 319 -10.11 3.79 -18.87
N ALA A 320 -11.28 3.19 -18.72
CA ALA A 320 -12.30 3.63 -17.76
C ALA A 320 -11.80 3.81 -16.32
N ALA A 321 -10.99 2.87 -15.83
CA ALA A 321 -10.44 2.94 -14.48
C ALA A 321 -9.28 3.93 -14.31
N LEU A 322 -8.70 4.42 -15.42
CA LEU A 322 -7.70 5.50 -15.45
C LEU A 322 -8.35 6.88 -15.60
N ASP A 323 -9.47 6.97 -16.31
CA ASP A 323 -10.18 8.22 -16.57
C ASP A 323 -11.22 8.55 -15.50
N MET A 324 -11.83 7.51 -14.89
CA MET A 324 -12.84 7.60 -13.84
C MET A 324 -13.92 8.66 -14.13
N GLU A 325 -14.40 8.69 -15.37
CA GLU A 325 -15.42 9.66 -15.80
C GLU A 325 -16.70 9.56 -14.94
N PRO A 326 -17.46 10.66 -14.81
CA PRO A 326 -18.68 10.66 -14.00
C PRO A 326 -19.67 9.55 -14.34
N ASP A 327 -19.83 9.18 -15.62
CA ASP A 327 -20.74 8.09 -16.03
C ASP A 327 -20.31 6.73 -15.47
N TYR A 328 -19.00 6.47 -15.43
CA TYR A 328 -18.41 5.26 -14.86
C TYR A 328 -18.67 5.17 -13.35
N VAL A 329 -18.41 6.26 -12.61
CA VAL A 329 -18.63 6.32 -11.15
C VAL A 329 -20.12 6.20 -10.82
N LYS A 330 -20.99 6.94 -11.52
CA LYS A 330 -22.46 6.86 -11.31
C LYS A 330 -23.01 5.47 -11.57
N ALA A 331 -22.56 4.82 -12.65
CA ALA A 331 -23.02 3.47 -12.96
C ALA A 331 -22.56 2.40 -11.95
N ILE A 332 -21.69 2.74 -10.99
CA ILE A 332 -21.37 1.90 -9.84
C ILE A 332 -22.21 2.31 -8.63
N LEU A 333 -22.23 3.60 -8.29
CA LEU A 333 -22.79 4.08 -7.03
C LEU A 333 -24.31 4.21 -7.05
N GLU A 334 -24.93 4.55 -8.18
CA GLU A 334 -26.37 4.79 -8.30
C GLU A 334 -27.21 3.54 -7.98
N PRO A 335 -26.93 2.35 -8.56
CA PRO A 335 -27.72 1.16 -8.27
C PRO A 335 -27.62 0.69 -6.82
N LEU A 336 -26.55 1.09 -6.13
CA LEU A 336 -26.29 0.79 -4.72
C LEU A 336 -26.89 1.84 -3.77
N GLY A 337 -27.46 2.93 -4.31
CA GLY A 337 -27.96 4.06 -3.53
C GLY A 337 -26.85 4.87 -2.85
N MET A 338 -25.60 4.76 -3.33
CA MET A 338 -24.42 5.35 -2.70
C MET A 338 -24.07 6.76 -3.19
N LEU A 339 -24.76 7.27 -4.22
CA LEU A 339 -24.53 8.65 -4.72
C LEU A 339 -24.91 9.74 -3.72
N LYS A 340 -25.78 9.45 -2.74
CA LYS A 340 -26.20 10.39 -1.68
C LYS A 340 -25.29 10.37 -0.45
N HIS A 341 -24.26 9.53 -0.47
CA HIS A 341 -23.34 9.32 0.65
C HIS A 341 -21.97 9.91 0.31
N PRO A 342 -21.13 10.25 1.32
CA PRO A 342 -19.78 10.73 1.09
C PRO A 342 -18.95 9.82 0.17
N ILE A 343 -18.23 10.43 -0.77
CA ILE A 343 -17.29 9.79 -1.70
C ILE A 343 -15.90 10.34 -1.38
N LEU A 344 -15.06 9.53 -0.74
CA LEU A 344 -13.69 9.94 -0.48
C LEU A 344 -12.84 9.73 -1.73
N PHE A 345 -12.10 10.76 -2.12
CA PHE A 345 -11.25 10.70 -3.30
C PHE A 345 -9.78 10.60 -2.90
N ILE A 346 -9.17 9.45 -3.20
CA ILE A 346 -7.74 9.18 -2.97
C ILE A 346 -7.03 9.32 -4.31
N THR A 347 -5.94 10.09 -4.37
CA THR A 347 -5.21 10.33 -5.62
C THR A 347 -3.73 10.53 -5.41
N ASP A 348 -2.94 10.19 -6.45
CA ASP A 348 -1.53 10.57 -6.56
C ASP A 348 -1.34 11.98 -7.18
N ASN A 349 -2.45 12.68 -7.43
CA ASN A 349 -2.52 14.03 -7.99
C ASN A 349 -1.81 14.22 -9.35
N GLN A 350 -1.51 13.12 -10.06
CA GLN A 350 -0.86 13.19 -11.37
C GLN A 350 -1.82 13.65 -12.49
N ARG A 351 -3.12 13.45 -12.29
CA ARG A 351 -4.20 13.87 -13.21
C ARG A 351 -5.30 14.62 -12.45
N PRO A 352 -5.05 15.89 -12.04
CA PRO A 352 -6.01 16.67 -11.28
C PRO A 352 -7.33 16.90 -12.03
N GLU A 353 -7.32 16.85 -13.37
CA GLU A 353 -8.50 17.03 -14.20
C GLU A 353 -9.59 15.96 -13.96
N ILE A 354 -9.23 14.79 -13.43
CA ILE A 354 -10.21 13.75 -13.06
C ILE A 354 -11.06 14.24 -11.88
N LEU A 355 -10.40 14.79 -10.86
CA LEU A 355 -11.10 15.37 -9.71
C LEU A 355 -11.94 16.57 -10.12
N GLU A 356 -11.43 17.44 -10.99
CA GLU A 356 -12.17 18.61 -11.50
C GLU A 356 -13.49 18.18 -12.16
N LYS A 357 -13.46 17.19 -13.06
CA LYS A 357 -14.67 16.67 -13.71
C LYS A 357 -15.66 16.06 -12.73
N LEU A 358 -15.19 15.31 -11.75
CA LEU A 358 -16.05 14.69 -10.74
C LEU A 358 -16.69 15.75 -9.82
N LEU A 359 -15.97 16.81 -9.48
CA LEU A 359 -16.49 17.96 -8.73
C LEU A 359 -17.51 18.79 -9.54
N GLU A 360 -17.34 18.89 -10.86
CA GLU A 360 -18.26 19.59 -11.75
C GLU A 360 -19.56 18.80 -12.03
N ASP A 361 -19.58 17.48 -11.81
CA ASP A 361 -20.78 16.66 -11.98
C ASP A 361 -21.81 16.96 -10.88
N PRO A 362 -23.08 17.26 -11.22
CA PRO A 362 -24.08 17.70 -10.25
C PRO A 362 -24.52 16.61 -9.27
N ASP A 363 -24.35 15.34 -9.61
CA ASP A 363 -24.80 14.22 -8.78
C ASP A 363 -23.66 13.68 -7.87
N ILE A 364 -22.42 13.72 -8.36
CA ILE A 364 -21.22 13.25 -7.64
C ILE A 364 -20.60 14.37 -6.83
N GLY A 365 -20.35 15.52 -7.46
CA GLY A 365 -19.54 16.62 -6.93
C GLY A 365 -19.90 17.08 -5.52
N PRO A 366 -21.20 17.28 -5.19
CA PRO A 366 -21.62 17.67 -3.84
C PRO A 366 -21.22 16.71 -2.73
N ASN A 367 -20.95 15.44 -3.06
CA ASN A 367 -20.61 14.39 -2.11
C ASN A 367 -19.13 13.99 -2.16
N ILE A 368 -18.27 14.69 -2.91
CA ILE A 368 -16.83 14.43 -2.91
C ILE A 368 -16.19 15.05 -1.67
N HIS A 369 -15.47 14.23 -0.91
CA HIS A 369 -14.65 14.66 0.22
C HIS A 369 -13.18 14.39 -0.08
N LEU A 370 -12.37 15.43 -0.01
CA LEU A 370 -10.91 15.30 -0.04
C LEU A 370 -10.41 14.96 1.35
N ILE A 371 -9.43 14.05 1.41
CA ILE A 371 -8.79 13.69 2.67
C ILE A 371 -7.93 14.87 3.15
N PRO A 372 -8.08 15.34 4.39
CA PRO A 372 -7.21 16.36 4.95
C PRO A 372 -5.74 15.93 4.90
N SER A 373 -4.83 16.84 4.52
CA SER A 373 -3.42 16.52 4.29
C SER A 373 -2.67 16.08 5.55
N ASP A 374 -3.12 16.53 6.72
CA ASP A 374 -2.61 16.14 8.05
C ASP A 374 -3.11 14.77 8.50
N ALA A 375 -4.25 14.32 7.98
CA ALA A 375 -4.80 12.98 8.23
C ALA A 375 -4.36 11.94 7.20
N SER A 376 -4.01 12.38 5.98
CA SER A 376 -3.64 11.52 4.86
C SER A 376 -2.23 10.97 5.01
N TRP A 377 -2.14 9.65 5.03
CA TRP A 377 -0.90 8.90 4.93
C TRP A 377 -1.23 7.51 4.40
N ILE A 378 -0.22 6.75 3.96
CA ILE A 378 -0.43 5.48 3.24
C ILE A 378 -1.32 4.51 4.03
N GLY A 379 -1.06 4.30 5.32
CA GLY A 379 -1.87 3.41 6.15
C GLY A 379 -3.30 3.91 6.36
N GLY A 380 -3.49 5.22 6.54
CA GLY A 380 -4.80 5.86 6.65
C GLY A 380 -5.63 5.73 5.38
N ASP A 381 -5.04 6.05 4.22
CA ASP A 381 -5.69 5.99 2.91
C ASP A 381 -6.09 4.54 2.55
N ILE A 382 -5.19 3.57 2.81
CA ILE A 382 -5.49 2.13 2.62
C ILE A 382 -6.68 1.73 3.49
N THR A 383 -6.73 2.17 4.75
CA THR A 383 -7.76 1.73 5.70
C THR A 383 -9.11 2.36 5.39
N ALA A 384 -9.14 3.63 4.98
CA ALA A 384 -10.35 4.26 4.47
C ALA A 384 -10.89 3.52 3.24
N ALA A 385 -10.04 3.19 2.28
CA ALA A 385 -10.44 2.42 1.10
C ALA A 385 -10.89 0.99 1.43
N LEU A 386 -10.20 0.34 2.38
CA LEU A 386 -10.49 -1.01 2.84
C LEU A 386 -11.86 -1.11 3.47
N MET A 387 -12.22 -0.16 4.34
CA MET A 387 -13.43 -0.23 5.17
C MET A 387 -14.65 0.48 4.57
N ALA A 388 -14.52 1.02 3.36
CA ALA A 388 -15.60 1.66 2.61
C ALA A 388 -16.72 0.68 2.26
N ASP A 389 -17.95 1.18 2.18
CA ASP A 389 -19.10 0.39 1.73
C ASP A 389 -19.00 0.09 0.23
N VAL A 390 -18.35 0.97 -0.55
CA VAL A 390 -18.01 0.73 -1.96
C VAL A 390 -16.60 1.23 -2.25
N PHE A 391 -15.79 0.39 -2.89
CA PHE A 391 -14.47 0.78 -3.38
C PHE A 391 -14.43 0.72 -4.91
N ILE A 392 -13.97 1.80 -5.52
CA ILE A 392 -13.73 1.92 -6.97
C ILE A 392 -12.24 2.17 -7.17
N GLY A 393 -11.54 1.22 -7.78
CA GLY A 393 -10.10 1.28 -7.94
C GLY A 393 -9.63 1.06 -9.38
N ASN A 394 -8.32 1.25 -9.58
CA ASN A 394 -7.65 1.01 -10.85
C ASN A 394 -6.88 -0.32 -10.80
N PRO A 395 -7.20 -1.33 -11.63
CA PRO A 395 -6.52 -2.63 -11.59
C PRO A 395 -5.06 -2.56 -12.04
N ALA A 396 -4.64 -1.51 -12.73
CA ALA A 396 -3.23 -1.27 -13.04
C ALA A 396 -2.42 -0.79 -11.82
N SER A 397 -3.07 -0.37 -10.74
CA SER A 397 -2.42 0.13 -9.53
C SER A 397 -2.19 -0.99 -8.51
N THR A 398 -0.94 -1.27 -8.17
CA THR A 398 -0.59 -2.23 -7.11
C THR A 398 -1.20 -1.86 -5.76
N PHE A 399 -1.40 -0.57 -5.51
CA PHE A 399 -2.07 -0.06 -4.32
C PHE A 399 -3.55 -0.42 -4.30
N SER A 400 -4.28 -0.18 -5.40
CA SER A 400 -5.67 -0.65 -5.53
C SER A 400 -5.77 -2.17 -5.50
N GLY A 401 -4.80 -2.87 -6.09
CA GLY A 401 -4.75 -4.32 -6.05
C GLY A 401 -4.60 -4.87 -4.64
N PHE A 402 -3.73 -4.27 -3.83
CA PHE A 402 -3.62 -4.61 -2.40
C PHE A 402 -4.94 -4.36 -1.66
N ILE A 403 -5.55 -3.17 -1.82
CA ILE A 403 -6.86 -2.87 -1.19
C ILE A 403 -7.93 -3.87 -1.63
N ALA A 404 -8.04 -4.19 -2.91
CA ALA A 404 -9.04 -5.12 -3.42
C ALA A 404 -8.85 -6.54 -2.88
N LYS A 405 -7.60 -7.02 -2.77
CA LYS A 405 -7.29 -8.32 -2.13
C LYS A 405 -7.66 -8.32 -0.65
N SER A 406 -7.34 -7.25 0.06
CA SER A 406 -7.68 -7.07 1.47
C SER A 406 -9.20 -7.01 1.69
N ARG A 407 -9.92 -6.27 0.85
CA ARG A 407 -11.39 -6.21 0.86
C ARG A 407 -12.01 -7.59 0.65
N LEU A 408 -11.53 -8.35 -0.33
CA LEU A 408 -11.99 -9.73 -0.55
C LEU A 408 -11.68 -10.62 0.66
N ALA A 409 -10.49 -10.49 1.25
CA ALA A 409 -10.11 -11.23 2.46
C ALA A 409 -11.01 -10.90 3.66
N LEU A 410 -11.54 -9.68 3.73
CA LEU A 410 -12.48 -9.23 4.75
C LEU A 410 -13.95 -9.50 4.38
N GLY A 411 -14.23 -10.13 3.24
CA GLY A 411 -15.58 -10.52 2.82
C GLY A 411 -16.38 -9.43 2.10
N TYR A 412 -15.75 -8.32 1.68
CA TYR A 412 -16.44 -7.28 0.91
C TYR A 412 -16.66 -7.71 -0.54
N GLU A 413 -17.90 -7.57 -1.02
CA GLU A 413 -18.29 -7.89 -2.39
C GLU A 413 -18.34 -6.65 -3.31
N THR A 414 -18.48 -5.45 -2.73
CA THR A 414 -18.59 -4.15 -3.41
C THR A 414 -17.21 -3.56 -3.72
N THR A 415 -16.43 -4.27 -4.51
CA THR A 415 -15.06 -3.91 -4.90
C THR A 415 -14.96 -3.89 -6.43
N TYR A 416 -14.99 -2.69 -7.01
CA TYR A 416 -15.10 -2.48 -8.45
C TYR A 416 -13.74 -2.14 -9.06
N MET A 417 -13.17 -3.11 -9.77
CA MET A 417 -11.84 -3.02 -10.40
C MET A 417 -11.90 -3.28 -11.91
N PHE A 418 -12.81 -4.14 -12.37
CA PHE A 418 -12.85 -4.63 -13.75
C PHE A 418 -14.25 -4.42 -14.33
N ARG A 419 -14.50 -3.29 -14.98
CA ARG A 419 -15.79 -3.04 -15.65
C ARG A 419 -15.60 -2.72 -17.12
N LYS A 420 -16.65 -2.96 -17.90
CA LYS A 420 -16.73 -2.65 -19.34
C LYS A 420 -18.13 -2.18 -19.70
N LYS A 421 -18.28 -1.53 -20.85
CA LYS A 421 -19.60 -1.35 -21.45
C LYS A 421 -20.04 -2.62 -22.17
N ASP A 422 -21.28 -3.05 -21.94
CA ASP A 422 -21.92 -4.11 -22.70
C ASP A 422 -22.39 -3.63 -24.08
N LYS A 423 -23.13 -4.46 -24.81
CA LYS A 423 -23.63 -4.14 -26.15
C LYS A 423 -24.63 -2.97 -26.17
N ASP A 424 -25.29 -2.71 -25.03
CA ASP A 424 -26.26 -1.64 -24.86
C ASP A 424 -25.59 -0.36 -24.29
N GLY A 425 -24.27 -0.38 -24.12
CA GLY A 425 -23.50 0.73 -23.56
C GLY A 425 -23.56 0.83 -22.03
N LYS A 426 -24.13 -0.16 -21.33
CA LYS A 426 -24.23 -0.18 -19.87
C LYS A 426 -22.96 -0.71 -19.24
N TRP A 427 -22.51 -0.08 -18.16
CA TRP A 427 -21.37 -0.58 -17.39
C TRP A 427 -21.74 -1.86 -16.63
N VAL A 428 -20.97 -2.91 -16.87
CA VAL A 428 -21.09 -4.23 -16.24
C VAL A 428 -19.73 -4.72 -15.80
N ASP A 429 -19.70 -5.64 -14.83
CA ASP A 429 -18.44 -6.25 -14.41
C ASP A 429 -17.92 -7.14 -15.53
N ALA A 430 -16.66 -6.91 -15.91
CA ALA A 430 -15.99 -7.69 -16.95
C ALA A 430 -15.59 -9.06 -16.42
N CYS A 431 -15.27 -9.13 -15.13
CA CYS A 431 -14.96 -10.35 -14.43
C CYS A 431 -15.19 -10.19 -12.91
N SER A 432 -15.18 -11.31 -12.16
CA SER A 432 -15.46 -11.29 -10.72
C SER A 432 -14.28 -10.75 -9.91
N SER A 433 -14.53 -10.44 -8.64
CA SER A 433 -13.52 -9.93 -7.68
C SER A 433 -12.29 -10.84 -7.55
N ILE A 434 -12.42 -12.15 -7.83
CA ILE A 434 -11.31 -13.11 -7.78
C ILE A 434 -10.23 -12.83 -8.84
N CYS A 435 -10.55 -12.10 -9.92
CA CYS A 435 -9.60 -11.74 -10.98
C CYS A 435 -8.36 -11.02 -10.45
N ILE A 436 -8.48 -10.32 -9.32
CA ILE A 436 -7.35 -9.64 -8.68
C ILE A 436 -6.24 -10.61 -8.23
N PHE A 437 -6.54 -11.91 -8.14
CA PHE A 437 -5.60 -12.99 -7.83
C PHE A 437 -5.18 -13.82 -9.06
N ASP A 438 -5.79 -13.61 -10.23
CA ASP A 438 -5.47 -14.39 -11.44
C ASP A 438 -4.18 -13.86 -12.08
N LYS A 439 -3.14 -14.70 -12.09
CA LYS A 439 -1.83 -14.38 -12.67
C LYS A 439 -1.83 -14.13 -14.18
N ARG A 440 -2.86 -14.58 -14.89
CA ARG A 440 -3.03 -14.27 -16.31
C ARG A 440 -3.47 -12.82 -16.49
N ILE A 441 -4.35 -12.33 -15.61
CA ILE A 441 -4.90 -10.98 -15.67
C ILE A 441 -3.94 -9.97 -15.01
N MET A 442 -3.53 -10.24 -13.77
CA MET A 442 -2.77 -9.29 -12.96
C MET A 442 -1.26 -9.43 -13.12
N HIS A 443 -0.79 -10.44 -13.86
CA HIS A 443 0.62 -10.76 -14.07
C HIS A 443 1.41 -10.82 -12.76
N ALA A 444 2.42 -9.95 -12.58
CA ALA A 444 3.23 -9.85 -11.37
C ALA A 444 2.47 -9.23 -10.18
N MET A 445 1.29 -8.66 -10.39
CA MET A 445 0.49 -8.09 -9.31
C MET A 445 -0.52 -9.08 -8.72
N SER A 446 -0.59 -10.32 -9.23
CA SER A 446 -1.60 -11.31 -8.86
C SER A 446 -1.40 -11.89 -7.48
#